data_AF-A0A174UR97-F1
#
_entry.id   AF-A0A174UR97-F1
#
_cell.length_a   1.000
_cell.length_b   1.000
_cell.length_c   1.000
_cell.angle_alpha   90.00
_cell.angle_beta   90.00
_cell.angle_gamma   90.00
#
_symmetry.space_group_name_H-M   'P 1'
#
loop_
_entity.id
_entity.type
_entity.pdbx_description
1 polymer ?
#
loop_
_entity_poly.entity_id
_entity_poly.type
_entity_poly.pdbx_seq_one_letter_code
_entity_poly.pdbx_strand_id
1 'polypeptide(L)'
;MFLVFPQSLKSKVSKNFEPLNQHQMEQFLSVLTKYRNVCAHGERLFTYRTVDAIADTPLHKKLSLPQSGNQYEKGKQDLFAVVIAFRYKRKLIKEMANM
;
A
#
# COMPACT_ATOMS: atom_id res chain seq x y z
N MET A 1 12.24 5.63 -3.10
CA MET A 1 13.38 4.72 -2.88
C MET A 1 13.27 3.42 -3.70
N PHE A 2 12.12 2.72 -3.71
CA PHE A 2 11.96 1.52 -4.55
C PHE A 2 11.93 1.82 -6.06
N LEU A 3 11.36 2.95 -6.46
CA LEU A 3 11.25 3.36 -7.87
C LEU A 3 12.60 3.58 -8.57
N VAL A 4 13.66 3.89 -7.82
CA VAL A 4 15.02 4.14 -8.36
C VAL A 4 15.87 2.87 -8.42
N PHE A 5 15.34 1.72 -8.00
CA PHE A 5 16.06 0.46 -8.10
C PHE A 5 16.11 -0.02 -9.57
N PRO A 6 17.21 -0.68 -9.98
CA PRO A 6 17.26 -1.44 -11.23
C PRO A 6 16.08 -2.40 -11.35
N GLN A 7 15.54 -2.54 -12.57
CA GLN A 7 14.37 -3.39 -12.84
C GLN A 7 14.58 -4.85 -12.38
N SER A 8 15.80 -5.37 -12.53
CA SER A 8 16.16 -6.71 -12.05
C SER A 8 16.02 -6.86 -10.53
N LEU A 9 16.33 -5.82 -9.76
CA LEU A 9 16.16 -5.80 -8.30
C LEU A 9 14.70 -5.62 -7.91
N LYS A 10 13.95 -4.74 -8.59
CA LYS A 10 12.51 -4.60 -8.37
C LYS A 10 11.77 -5.93 -8.57
N SER A 11 12.08 -6.64 -9.64
CA SER A 11 11.49 -7.96 -9.91
C SER A 11 11.86 -9.00 -8.85
N LYS A 12 13.14 -9.09 -8.45
CA LYS A 12 13.60 -10.02 -7.41
C LYS A 12 12.93 -9.75 -6.07
N VAL A 13 12.86 -8.47 -5.68
CA VAL A 13 12.20 -8.08 -4.44
C VAL A 13 10.71 -8.41 -4.55
N SER A 14 10.00 -7.99 -5.59
CA SER A 14 8.54 -8.18 -5.72
C SER A 14 8.11 -9.65 -5.68
N LYS A 15 8.94 -10.58 -6.21
CA LYS A 15 8.67 -12.03 -6.13
C LYS A 15 8.54 -12.55 -4.70
N ASN A 16 9.20 -11.92 -3.74
CA ASN A 16 9.09 -12.31 -2.33
C ASN A 16 7.78 -11.80 -1.69
N PHE A 17 7.00 -10.99 -2.40
CA PHE A 17 5.80 -10.30 -1.89
C PHE A 17 4.50 -10.81 -2.51
N GLU A 18 4.47 -12.04 -3.01
CA GLU A 18 3.22 -12.68 -3.46
C GLU A 18 2.15 -12.60 -2.36
N PRO A 19 0.90 -12.19 -2.69
CA PRO A 19 0.32 -12.10 -4.02
C PRO A 19 0.43 -10.72 -4.71
N LEU A 20 1.26 -9.78 -4.21
CA LEU A 20 1.39 -8.46 -4.82
C LEU A 20 2.26 -8.53 -6.08
N ASN A 21 1.78 -7.94 -7.18
CA ASN A 21 2.63 -7.70 -8.34
C ASN A 21 3.50 -6.44 -8.13
N GLN A 22 4.50 -6.26 -9.01
CA GLN A 22 5.43 -5.12 -8.91
C GLN A 22 4.69 -3.77 -8.91
N HIS A 23 3.68 -3.61 -9.76
CA HIS A 23 2.95 -2.34 -9.86
C HIS A 23 2.18 -2.02 -8.56
N GLN A 24 1.50 -3.00 -7.98
CA GLN A 24 0.82 -2.87 -6.69
C GLN A 24 1.81 -2.58 -5.56
N MET A 25 2.99 -3.21 -5.61
CA MET A 25 4.06 -2.93 -4.66
C MET A 25 4.58 -1.49 -4.79
N GLU A 26 4.76 -0.98 -6.00
CA GLU A 26 5.12 0.42 -6.25
C GLU A 26 4.06 1.39 -5.72
N GLN A 27 2.77 1.12 -5.96
CA GLN A 27 1.66 1.92 -5.44
C GLN A 27 1.66 1.95 -3.90
N PHE A 28 1.77 0.79 -3.25
CA PHE A 28 1.81 0.71 -1.79
C PHE A 28 2.97 1.50 -1.22
N LEU A 29 4.17 1.36 -1.79
CA LEU A 29 5.36 2.06 -1.33
C LEU A 29 5.26 3.57 -1.56
N SER A 30 4.62 4.01 -2.65
CA SER A 30 4.40 5.43 -2.91
C SER A 30 3.49 6.06 -1.85
N VAL A 31 2.33 5.45 -1.60
CA VAL A 31 1.38 5.92 -0.58
C VAL A 31 2.04 5.93 0.80
N LEU A 32 2.72 4.85 1.20
CA LEU A 32 3.42 4.77 2.48
C LEU A 32 4.49 5.87 2.64
N THR A 33 5.25 6.16 1.57
CA THR A 33 6.29 7.20 1.59
C THR A 33 5.68 8.59 1.82
N LYS A 34 4.59 8.90 1.10
CA LYS A 34 3.90 10.19 1.22
C LYS A 34 3.31 10.38 2.62
N TYR A 35 2.61 9.38 3.15
CA TYR A 35 2.08 9.43 4.52
C TYR A 35 3.16 9.56 5.59
N ARG A 36 4.30 8.86 5.43
CA ARG A 36 5.44 8.99 6.34
C ARG A 36 5.97 10.43 6.33
N ASN A 37 6.06 11.07 5.18
CA ASN A 37 6.53 12.45 5.08
C ASN A 37 5.58 13.41 5.79
N VAL A 38 4.27 13.35 5.50
CA VAL A 38 3.24 14.16 6.18
C VAL A 38 3.31 13.96 7.70
N CYS A 39 3.41 12.71 8.16
CA CYS A 39 3.54 12.37 9.58
C CYS A 39 4.78 13.01 10.23
N ALA A 40 5.92 12.99 9.53
CA ALA A 40 7.18 13.53 10.03
C ALA A 40 7.16 15.07 10.12
N HIS A 41 6.36 15.73 9.29
CA HIS A 41 6.20 17.19 9.30
C HIS A 41 5.11 17.68 10.27
N GLY A 42 4.46 16.78 11.02
CA GLY A 42 3.42 17.15 11.99
C GLY A 42 2.11 17.64 11.36
N GLU A 43 1.89 17.33 10.07
CA GLU A 43 0.68 17.71 9.35
C GLU A 43 -0.52 16.80 9.72
N ARG A 44 -1.73 17.20 9.33
CA ARG A 44 -2.98 16.47 9.63
C ARG A 44 -3.08 15.15 8.85
N LEU A 45 -2.59 14.08 9.45
CA LEU A 45 -2.54 12.74 8.89
C LEU A 45 -3.92 12.15 8.55
N PHE A 46 -4.94 12.40 9.37
CA PHE A 46 -6.28 11.80 9.18
C PHE A 46 -7.03 12.34 7.96
N THR A 47 -6.89 13.63 7.67
CA THR A 47 -7.58 14.30 6.56
C THR A 47 -6.76 14.32 5.28
N TYR A 48 -5.48 13.97 5.36
CA TYR A 48 -4.60 13.91 4.20
C TYR A 48 -5.09 12.85 3.20
N ARG A 49 -4.87 13.14 1.91
CA ARG A 49 -5.05 12.18 0.82
C ARG A 49 -3.86 12.30 -0.13
N THR A 50 -3.32 11.17 -0.54
CA THR A 50 -2.25 11.13 -1.53
C THR A 50 -2.79 11.35 -2.94
N VAL A 51 -1.96 11.91 -3.82
CA VAL A 51 -2.25 11.95 -5.27
C VAL A 51 -2.27 10.53 -5.85
N ASP A 52 -1.40 9.64 -5.37
CA ASP A 52 -1.36 8.25 -5.83
C ASP A 52 -2.39 7.41 -5.08
N ALA A 53 -2.92 6.39 -5.76
CA ALA A 53 -3.86 5.44 -5.18
C ALA A 53 -3.33 4.01 -5.26
N ILE A 54 -3.77 3.16 -4.34
CA ILE A 54 -3.56 1.73 -4.42
C ILE A 54 -4.64 1.04 -5.27
N ALA A 55 -4.32 -0.08 -5.91
CA ALA A 55 -5.30 -0.91 -6.61
C ALA A 55 -6.36 -1.50 -5.68
N ASP A 56 -7.46 -1.99 -6.24
CA ASP A 56 -8.45 -2.76 -5.48
C ASP A 56 -7.78 -4.02 -4.92
N THR A 57 -8.09 -4.33 -3.67
CA THR A 57 -7.58 -5.54 -3.03
C THR A 57 -8.73 -6.27 -2.33
N PRO A 58 -8.65 -7.60 -2.16
CA PRO A 58 -9.63 -8.35 -1.35
C PRO A 58 -9.86 -7.77 0.06
N LEU A 59 -8.86 -7.09 0.64
CA LEU A 59 -9.03 -6.41 1.93
C LEU A 59 -10.03 -5.26 1.92
N HIS A 60 -10.22 -4.55 0.80
CA HIS A 60 -11.22 -3.47 0.74
C HIS A 60 -12.63 -4.03 0.98
N LYS A 61 -12.94 -5.15 0.33
CA LYS A 61 -14.21 -5.89 0.51
C LYS A 61 -14.32 -6.48 1.92
N LYS A 62 -13.25 -7.08 2.44
CA LYS A 62 -13.23 -7.68 3.78
C LYS A 62 -13.44 -6.67 4.91
N LEU A 63 -12.99 -5.42 4.70
CA LEU A 63 -13.19 -4.31 5.63
C LEU A 63 -14.51 -3.58 5.43
N SER A 64 -15.35 -4.01 4.48
CA SER A 64 -16.63 -3.39 4.15
C SER A 64 -16.52 -1.88 3.90
N LEU A 65 -15.48 -1.47 3.16
CA LEU A 65 -15.27 -0.05 2.86
C LEU A 65 -16.36 0.48 1.92
N PRO A 66 -16.81 1.73 2.12
CA PRO A 66 -17.87 2.32 1.32
C PRO A 66 -17.47 2.43 -0.16
N GLN A 67 -18.44 2.18 -1.04
CA GLN A 67 -18.29 2.25 -2.48
C GLN A 67 -19.32 3.20 -3.08
N SER A 68 -18.89 3.96 -4.08
CA SER A 68 -19.76 4.71 -4.97
C SER A 68 -19.76 4.01 -6.32
N GLY A 69 -20.85 3.32 -6.64
CA GLY A 69 -20.89 2.41 -7.80
C GLY A 69 -19.84 1.31 -7.68
N ASN A 70 -18.93 1.24 -8.65
CA ASN A 70 -17.84 0.24 -8.68
C ASN A 70 -16.52 0.72 -8.05
N GLN A 71 -16.46 1.93 -7.49
CA GLN A 71 -15.23 2.52 -6.95
C GLN A 71 -15.29 2.64 -5.43
N TYR A 72 -14.21 2.27 -4.74
CA TYR A 72 -14.09 2.49 -3.30
C TYR A 72 -13.85 3.97 -2.99
N GLU A 73 -14.68 4.54 -2.12
CA GLU A 73 -14.56 5.94 -1.67
C GLU A 73 -13.41 6.14 -0.68
N LYS A 74 -13.05 5.05 0.01
CA LYS A 74 -12.04 4.97 1.08
C LYS A 74 -11.10 3.80 0.86
N GLY A 75 -9.91 3.85 1.44
CA GLY A 75 -8.90 2.79 1.34
C GLY A 75 -7.96 2.92 0.15
N LYS A 76 -8.11 3.97 -0.67
CA LYS A 76 -7.35 4.17 -1.91
C LYS A 76 -6.16 5.10 -1.77
N GLN A 77 -6.42 6.29 -1.23
CA GLN A 77 -5.50 7.42 -1.12
C GLN A 77 -5.43 7.96 0.31
N ASP A 78 -6.27 7.41 1.20
CA ASP A 78 -6.46 7.89 2.57
C ASP A 78 -5.67 7.03 3.57
N LEU A 79 -5.83 7.32 4.86
CA LEU A 79 -5.20 6.57 5.92
C LEU A 79 -5.55 5.06 5.91
N PHE A 80 -6.73 4.70 5.40
CA PHE A 80 -7.11 3.28 5.27
C PHE A 80 -6.26 2.56 4.23
N ALA A 81 -5.79 3.25 3.18
CA ALA A 81 -4.83 2.69 2.21
C ALA A 81 -3.53 2.27 2.90
N VAL A 82 -3.06 3.06 3.87
CA VAL A 82 -1.87 2.75 4.69
C VAL A 82 -2.10 1.50 5.53
N VAL A 83 -3.27 1.37 6.17
CA VAL A 83 -3.64 0.19 6.96
C VAL A 83 -3.68 -1.07 6.09
N ILE A 84 -4.26 -0.98 4.90
CA ILE A 84 -4.31 -2.08 3.91
C ILE A 84 -2.88 -2.47 3.51
N ALA A 85 -2.03 -1.49 3.15
CA ALA A 85 -0.65 -1.74 2.74
C ALA A 85 0.17 -2.43 3.85
N PHE A 86 0.02 -1.98 5.10
CA PHE A 86 0.69 -2.63 6.24
C PHE A 86 0.17 -4.05 6.49
N ARG A 87 -1.12 -4.31 6.29
CA ARG A 87 -1.69 -5.65 6.50
C ARG A 87 -1.10 -6.68 5.54
N TYR A 88 -0.83 -6.29 4.30
CA TYR A 88 -0.11 -7.11 3.32
C TYR A 88 1.36 -7.30 3.70
N LYS A 89 2.08 -6.24 4.10
CA LYS A 89 3.46 -6.36 4.61
C LYS A 89 3.59 -7.29 5.82
N ARG A 90 2.63 -7.26 6.74
CA ARG A 90 2.67 -8.06 7.97
C ARG A 90 2.41 -9.55 7.70
N LYS A 91 1.62 -9.87 6.66
CA LYS A 91 1.43 -11.26 6.21
C LYS A 91 2.76 -11.82 5.69
N LEU A 92 3.45 -11.04 4.86
CA LEU A 92 4.80 -11.30 4.36
C LEU A 92 5.84 -11.56 5.46
N ILE A 93 5.94 -10.68 6.46
CA ILE A 93 6.92 -10.82 7.55
C ILE A 93 6.66 -12.11 8.33
N LYS A 94 5.39 -12.49 8.53
CA LYS A 94 5.05 -13.75 9.21
C LYS A 94 5.39 -14.97 8.37
N GLU A 95 5.18 -14.92 7.05
CA GLU A 95 5.55 -16.02 6.15
C GLU A 95 7.07 -16.20 6.07
N MET A 96 7.85 -15.12 6.06
CA MET A 96 9.32 -15.18 6.10
C MET A 96 9.89 -15.62 7.45
N ALA A 97 9.18 -15.36 8.57
CA ALA A 97 9.60 -15.80 9.90
C ALA A 97 9.27 -17.28 10.20
N ASN A 98 8.44 -17.91 9.36
CA ASN A 98 8.04 -19.31 9.45
C ASN A 98 8.76 -20.21 8.41
N MET A 99 9.73 -19.67 7.68
CA MET A 99 10.72 -20.40 6.88
C MET A 99 12.03 -20.50 7.64
#